data_AF-A0A8T4VJF6-F1
#
_entry.id   AF-A0A8T4VJF6-F1
#
_cell.length_a   1.000
_cell.length_b   1.000
_cell.length_c   1.000
_cell.angle_alpha   90.00
_cell.angle_beta   90.00
_cell.angle_gamma   90.00
#
_symmetry.space_group_name_H-M   'P 1'
#
loop_
_entity.id
_entity.type
_entity.pdbx_description
1 polymer ?
#
loop_
_entity_poly.entity_id
_entity_poly.type
_entity_poly.pdbx_seq_one_letter_code
_entity_poly.pdbx_strand_id
1 'polypeptide(L)'
;MIKKENLNKPYDFSLQSLGRAMLLVFLPLFTYLLGLFPFLIGFFWIYNHIILLFHGILFFLILSVFLIFSFIILIIIESFIPCLFIRIFRIRISPGEHELNIKDNGFFHHMLFFTLYRPSLKLISVLPLVPLRSRVEKLAGLHIGKTSLLAGTEFFDEPYAVTIGEHTLIGGFSTIYAHISDTKLRLKPIRIGNHCFIGNKSVILPGVIIENNVFLEPGSVVKEDQVLKKGKRYAGNPAEIINS
;
A
#
# COMPACT_ATOMS: atom_id res chain seq x y z
N MET A 1 -30.20 18.42 -12.84
CA MET A 1 -31.16 17.30 -12.66
C MET A 1 -30.48 16.03 -13.17
N ILE A 2 -29.69 15.37 -12.32
CA ILE A 2 -28.91 14.18 -12.70
C ILE A 2 -29.91 13.02 -12.76
N LYS A 3 -30.06 12.40 -13.94
CA LYS A 3 -30.84 11.16 -14.11
C LYS A 3 -30.34 10.17 -13.06
N LYS A 4 -31.26 9.61 -12.25
CA LYS A 4 -31.01 8.37 -11.50
C LYS A 4 -30.77 7.26 -12.52
N GLU A 5 -29.55 7.17 -13.05
CA GLU A 5 -29.08 5.91 -13.60
C GLU A 5 -29.16 4.89 -12.47
N ASN A 6 -29.68 3.70 -12.78
CA ASN A 6 -29.71 2.58 -11.87
C ASN A 6 -28.27 2.28 -11.43
N LEU A 7 -27.83 2.91 -10.34
CA LEU A 7 -26.61 2.53 -9.65
C LEU A 7 -26.81 1.08 -9.23
N ASN A 8 -26.20 0.16 -9.98
CA ASN A 8 -26.18 -1.25 -9.63
C ASN A 8 -25.75 -1.35 -8.18
N LYS A 9 -26.55 -2.01 -7.33
CA LYS A 9 -26.17 -2.20 -5.94
C LYS A 9 -24.80 -2.88 -5.89
N PRO A 10 -23.86 -2.42 -5.02
CA PRO A 10 -22.53 -2.99 -4.96
C PRO A 10 -22.52 -4.47 -4.52
N TYR A 11 -23.61 -4.92 -3.91
CA TYR A 11 -23.86 -6.29 -3.50
C TYR A 11 -25.33 -6.69 -3.75
N ASP A 12 -25.55 -7.98 -3.96
CA ASP A 12 -26.86 -8.62 -3.92
C ASP A 12 -26.78 -9.93 -3.12
N PHE A 13 -27.92 -10.60 -2.91
CA PHE A 13 -28.00 -11.87 -2.18
C PHE A 13 -27.79 -13.10 -3.08
N SER A 14 -27.13 -12.94 -4.23
CA SER A 14 -26.79 -14.11 -5.04
C SER A 14 -25.72 -14.96 -4.33
N LEU A 15 -25.72 -16.26 -4.63
CA LEU A 15 -24.72 -17.20 -4.10
C LEU A 15 -23.28 -16.74 -4.41
N GLN A 16 -23.06 -16.17 -5.60
CA GLN A 16 -21.76 -15.65 -6.01
C GLN A 16 -21.33 -14.45 -5.15
N SER A 17 -22.23 -13.49 -4.92
CA SER A 17 -21.95 -12.32 -4.08
C SER A 17 -21.67 -12.73 -2.64
N LEU A 18 -22.45 -13.67 -2.10
CA LEU A 18 -22.24 -14.22 -0.77
C LEU A 18 -20.89 -14.93 -0.66
N GLY A 19 -20.55 -15.79 -1.63
CA GLY A 19 -19.27 -16.49 -1.67
C GLY A 19 -18.07 -15.54 -1.73
N ARG A 20 -18.15 -14.50 -2.57
CA ARG A 20 -17.08 -13.47 -2.63
C ARG A 20 -17.00 -12.64 -1.36
N ALA A 21 -18.13 -12.27 -0.75
CA ALA A 21 -18.14 -11.59 0.54
C ALA A 21 -17.48 -12.44 1.64
N MET A 22 -17.76 -13.74 1.68
CA MET A 22 -17.08 -14.68 2.57
C MET A 22 -15.57 -14.71 2.31
N LEU A 23 -15.13 -14.75 1.04
CA LEU A 23 -13.70 -14.71 0.71
C LEU A 23 -13.03 -13.41 1.17
N LEU A 24 -13.69 -12.26 1.04
CA LEU A 24 -13.15 -10.97 1.55
C LEU A 24 -12.96 -10.94 3.07
N VAL A 25 -13.62 -11.84 3.81
CA VAL A 25 -13.47 -11.97 5.28
C VAL A 25 -12.48 -13.06 5.64
N PHE A 26 -12.69 -14.27 5.14
CA PHE A 26 -11.93 -15.45 5.55
C PHE A 26 -10.54 -15.51 4.92
N LEU A 27 -10.36 -14.98 3.71
CA LEU A 27 -9.06 -15.04 3.05
C LEU A 27 -8.04 -14.14 3.75
N PRO A 28 -8.32 -12.86 4.07
CA PRO A 28 -7.41 -12.07 4.89
C PRO A 28 -7.14 -12.70 6.26
N LEU A 29 -8.19 -13.17 6.96
CA LEU A 29 -8.03 -13.83 8.26
C LEU A 29 -7.07 -15.03 8.17
N PHE A 30 -7.27 -15.88 7.17
CA PHE A 30 -6.38 -17.01 6.90
C PHE A 30 -4.95 -16.56 6.64
N THR A 31 -4.76 -15.50 5.84
CA THR A 31 -3.43 -14.97 5.55
C THR A 31 -2.72 -14.44 6.80
N TYR A 32 -3.40 -13.73 7.70
CA TYR A 32 -2.83 -13.31 8.98
C TYR A 32 -2.55 -14.51 9.89
N LEU A 33 -3.40 -15.54 9.89
CA LEU A 33 -3.14 -16.77 10.64
C LEU A 33 -1.86 -17.51 10.17
N LEU A 34 -1.54 -17.45 8.86
CA LEU A 34 -0.28 -18.00 8.33
C LEU A 34 0.96 -17.30 8.89
N GLY A 35 0.86 -16.02 9.24
CA GLY A 35 1.92 -15.27 9.93
C GLY A 35 1.98 -15.61 11.42
N LEU A 36 0.82 -15.58 12.08
CA LEU A 36 0.71 -15.72 13.53
C LEU A 36 1.11 -17.11 14.02
N PHE A 37 0.71 -18.17 13.31
CA PHE A 37 0.91 -19.54 13.75
C PHE A 37 2.40 -19.92 13.97
N PRO A 38 3.31 -19.77 12.99
CA PRO A 38 4.73 -20.06 13.21
C PRO A 38 5.37 -19.14 14.25
N PHE A 39 4.92 -17.88 14.33
CA PHE A 39 5.39 -16.96 15.36
C PHE A 39 5.05 -17.47 16.78
N LEU A 40 3.81 -17.93 17.01
CA LEU A 40 3.38 -18.46 18.31
C LEU A 40 4.19 -19.70 18.71
N ILE A 41 4.46 -20.61 17.77
CA ILE A 41 5.29 -21.79 18.03
C ILE A 41 6.68 -21.36 18.52
N GLY A 42 7.32 -20.45 17.79
CA GLY A 42 8.65 -19.93 18.16
C GLY A 42 8.62 -19.18 19.51
N PHE A 43 7.59 -18.36 19.73
CA PHE A 43 7.40 -17.61 20.97
C PHE A 43 7.30 -18.55 22.18
N PHE A 44 6.41 -19.54 22.13
CA PHE A 44 6.23 -20.50 23.22
C PHE A 44 7.46 -21.39 23.43
N TRP A 45 8.14 -21.76 22.34
CA TRP A 45 9.39 -22.52 22.45
C TRP A 45 10.46 -21.75 23.20
N ILE A 46 10.73 -20.49 22.82
CA ILE A 46 11.70 -19.61 23.51
C ILE A 46 11.28 -19.36 24.96
N TYR A 47 10.01 -19.06 25.18
CA TYR A 47 9.48 -18.82 26.52
C TYR A 47 9.75 -20.03 27.45
N ASN A 48 9.39 -21.23 27.01
CA ASN A 48 9.51 -22.44 27.82
C ASN A 48 10.96 -22.91 28.02
N HIS A 49 11.83 -22.75 27.03
CA HIS A 49 13.20 -23.32 27.08
C HIS A 49 14.27 -22.31 27.49
N ILE A 50 13.99 -21.01 27.40
CA ILE A 50 14.97 -19.95 27.68
C ILE A 50 14.47 -19.03 28.78
N ILE A 51 13.28 -18.46 28.63
CA ILE A 51 12.81 -17.40 29.55
C ILE A 51 12.54 -17.96 30.95
N LEU A 52 11.93 -19.14 31.05
CA LEU A 52 11.65 -19.81 32.33
C LEU A 52 12.90 -20.31 33.08
N LEU A 53 14.10 -20.25 32.49
CA LEU A 53 15.35 -20.55 33.21
C LEU A 53 15.70 -19.48 34.25
N PHE A 54 15.19 -18.26 34.06
CA PHE A 54 15.49 -17.11 34.92
C PHE A 54 14.46 -16.96 36.04
N HIS A 55 14.87 -16.36 37.15
CA HIS A 55 14.05 -16.17 38.35
C HIS A 55 14.21 -14.75 38.92
N GLY A 56 13.28 -14.36 39.80
CA GLY A 56 13.32 -13.07 40.49
C GLY A 56 13.32 -11.88 39.52
N ILE A 57 14.10 -10.84 39.82
CA ILE A 57 14.13 -9.63 39.00
C ILE A 57 14.67 -9.85 37.58
N LEU A 58 15.62 -10.79 37.43
CA LEU A 58 16.24 -11.09 36.14
C LEU A 58 15.23 -11.70 35.16
N PHE A 59 14.29 -12.52 35.66
CA PHE A 59 13.18 -13.04 34.85
C PHE A 59 12.36 -11.91 34.23
N PHE A 60 11.90 -10.95 35.03
CA PHE A 60 11.08 -9.85 34.54
C PHE A 60 11.83 -8.95 33.54
N LEU A 61 13.12 -8.69 33.78
CA LEU A 61 13.95 -7.93 32.86
C LEU A 61 14.06 -8.64 31.51
N ILE A 62 14.43 -9.93 31.50
CA ILE A 62 14.59 -10.69 30.26
C ILE A 62 13.25 -10.88 29.54
N LEU A 63 12.18 -11.17 30.29
CA LEU A 63 10.83 -11.27 29.73
C LEU A 63 10.41 -9.98 29.05
N SER A 64 10.68 -8.81 29.65
CA SER A 64 10.32 -7.52 29.05
C SER A 64 11.03 -7.29 27.71
N VAL A 65 12.33 -7.57 27.64
CA VAL A 65 13.13 -7.48 26.41
C VAL A 65 12.59 -8.45 25.36
N PHE A 66 12.34 -9.71 25.75
CA PHE A 66 11.77 -10.73 24.87
C PHE A 66 10.43 -10.28 24.29
N LEU A 67 9.50 -9.78 25.11
CA LEU A 67 8.19 -9.32 24.65
C LEU A 67 8.29 -8.18 23.63
N ILE A 68 9.21 -7.22 23.84
CA ILE A 68 9.44 -6.13 22.88
C ILE A 68 9.94 -6.69 21.54
N PHE A 69 10.95 -7.55 21.56
CA PHE A 69 11.47 -8.16 20.33
C PHE A 69 10.43 -9.03 19.63
N SER A 70 9.69 -9.84 20.38
CA SER A 70 8.59 -10.65 19.86
C SER A 70 7.52 -9.79 19.21
N PHE A 71 7.14 -8.66 19.82
CA PHE A 71 6.17 -7.74 19.23
C PHE A 71 6.67 -7.12 17.91
N ILE A 72 7.94 -6.70 17.86
CA ILE A 72 8.54 -6.17 16.63
C ILE A 72 8.58 -7.23 15.53
N ILE A 73 8.98 -8.46 15.86
CA ILE A 73 9.02 -9.59 14.92
C ILE A 73 7.61 -9.89 14.41
N LEU A 74 6.60 -9.91 15.28
CA LEU A 74 5.20 -10.12 14.90
C LEU A 74 4.74 -9.04 13.91
N ILE A 75 4.99 -7.76 14.19
CA ILE A 75 4.65 -6.67 13.26
C ILE A 75 5.28 -6.90 11.89
N ILE A 76 6.56 -7.27 11.84
CA ILE A 76 7.27 -7.53 10.58
C ILE A 76 6.61 -8.71 9.84
N ILE A 77 6.37 -9.83 10.52
CA ILE A 77 5.75 -11.01 9.91
C ILE A 77 4.36 -10.67 9.36
N GLU A 78 3.49 -10.06 10.18
CA GLU A 78 2.12 -9.72 9.80
C GLU A 78 2.03 -8.61 8.73
N SER A 79 3.10 -7.86 8.51
CA SER A 79 3.18 -6.90 7.41
C SER A 79 3.66 -7.55 6.10
N PHE A 80 4.54 -8.56 6.19
CA PHE A 80 5.15 -9.19 5.02
C PHE A 80 4.31 -10.34 4.46
N ILE A 81 3.69 -11.16 5.31
CA ILE A 81 2.93 -12.35 4.88
C ILE A 81 1.75 -11.98 3.97
N PRO A 82 0.90 -10.98 4.28
CA PRO A 82 -0.17 -10.57 3.38
C PRO A 82 0.33 -10.01 2.05
N CYS A 83 1.41 -9.23 2.05
CA CYS A 83 1.98 -8.71 0.81
C CYS A 83 2.66 -9.80 -0.03
N LEU A 84 3.26 -10.81 0.60
CA LEU A 84 3.75 -12.00 -0.10
C LEU A 84 2.59 -12.80 -0.70
N PHE A 85 1.49 -12.95 0.03
CA PHE A 85 0.28 -13.59 -0.45
C PHE A 85 -0.28 -12.86 -1.68
N ILE A 86 -0.42 -11.52 -1.62
CA ILE A 86 -0.79 -10.68 -2.76
C ILE A 86 0.10 -10.98 -3.98
N ARG A 87 1.42 -11.07 -3.79
CA ARG A 87 2.39 -11.31 -4.86
C ARG A 87 2.26 -12.71 -5.46
N ILE A 88 2.14 -13.75 -4.63
CA ILE A 88 2.03 -15.15 -5.06
C ILE A 88 0.75 -15.36 -5.88
N PHE A 89 -0.38 -14.87 -5.36
CA PHE A 89 -1.69 -15.02 -6.01
C PHE A 89 -1.98 -13.95 -7.05
N ARG A 90 -1.04 -13.02 -7.29
CA ARG A 90 -1.16 -11.92 -8.25
C ARG A 90 -2.47 -11.13 -8.06
N ILE A 91 -2.80 -10.81 -6.82
CA ILE A 91 -4.01 -10.05 -6.45
C ILE A 91 -3.79 -8.60 -6.86
N ARG A 92 -4.15 -8.28 -8.10
CA ARG A 92 -4.04 -6.94 -8.69
C ARG A 92 -5.11 -6.73 -9.74
N ILE A 93 -5.40 -5.47 -10.03
CA ILE A 93 -6.42 -5.08 -10.99
C ILE A 93 -5.75 -4.74 -12.31
N SER A 94 -6.37 -5.09 -13.43
CA SER A 94 -5.94 -4.62 -14.74
C SER A 94 -6.34 -3.15 -14.95
N PRO A 95 -5.49 -2.32 -15.56
CA PRO A 95 -5.87 -0.97 -15.99
C PRO A 95 -7.17 -0.97 -16.80
N GLY A 96 -8.00 0.04 -16.60
CA GLY A 96 -9.30 0.17 -17.26
C GLY A 96 -10.46 0.41 -16.29
N GLU A 97 -11.68 0.27 -16.81
CA GLU A 97 -12.92 0.47 -16.06
C GLU A 97 -13.51 -0.87 -15.60
N HIS A 98 -14.00 -0.89 -14.36
CA HIS A 98 -14.61 -2.05 -13.72
C HIS A 98 -15.92 -1.63 -13.07
N GLU A 99 -16.93 -2.50 -13.11
CA GLU A 99 -18.21 -2.20 -12.48
C GLU A 99 -18.07 -2.17 -10.96
N LEU A 100 -18.75 -1.24 -10.28
CA LEU A 100 -18.78 -1.15 -8.81
C LEU A 100 -19.68 -2.23 -8.20
N ASN A 101 -19.40 -3.48 -8.51
CA ASN A 101 -20.17 -4.64 -8.06
C ASN A 101 -19.24 -5.78 -7.66
N ILE A 102 -19.48 -6.42 -6.51
CA ILE A 102 -18.65 -7.52 -6.02
C ILE A 102 -18.54 -8.71 -7.01
N LYS A 103 -19.47 -8.86 -7.96
CA LYS A 103 -19.41 -9.86 -9.04
C LYS A 103 -18.43 -9.49 -10.16
N ASP A 104 -18.11 -8.22 -10.32
CA ASP A 104 -17.04 -7.80 -11.20
C ASP A 104 -15.70 -8.30 -10.66
N ASN A 105 -14.88 -8.89 -11.53
CA ASN A 105 -13.63 -9.50 -11.10
C ASN A 105 -12.60 -8.47 -10.65
N GLY A 106 -12.49 -7.34 -11.35
CA GLY A 106 -11.55 -6.28 -11.00
C GLY A 106 -11.93 -5.60 -9.69
N PHE A 107 -13.22 -5.31 -9.49
CA PHE A 107 -13.70 -4.75 -8.23
C PHE A 107 -13.50 -5.71 -7.04
N PHE A 108 -13.76 -7.01 -7.20
CA PHE A 108 -13.46 -8.00 -6.16
C PHE A 108 -11.96 -8.04 -5.82
N HIS A 109 -11.08 -8.07 -6.83
CA HIS A 109 -9.63 -8.06 -6.60
C HIS A 109 -9.16 -6.76 -5.95
N HIS A 110 -9.77 -5.62 -6.25
CA HIS A 110 -9.51 -4.34 -5.59
C HIS A 110 -9.80 -4.39 -4.11
N MET A 111 -11.00 -4.86 -3.75
CA MET A 111 -11.40 -4.99 -2.35
C MET A 111 -10.49 -5.95 -1.60
N LEU A 112 -10.23 -7.13 -2.19
CA LEU A 112 -9.35 -8.13 -1.59
C LEU A 112 -7.93 -7.59 -1.39
N PHE A 113 -7.38 -6.91 -2.39
CA PHE A 113 -6.08 -6.26 -2.28
C PHE A 113 -6.03 -5.31 -1.08
N PHE A 114 -7.02 -4.43 -0.92
CA PHE A 114 -7.02 -3.48 0.19
C PHE A 114 -7.20 -4.11 1.56
N THR A 115 -8.02 -5.16 1.66
CA THR A 115 -8.19 -5.89 2.93
C THR A 115 -6.89 -6.53 3.43
N LEU A 116 -5.99 -6.89 2.50
CA LEU A 116 -4.67 -7.44 2.81
C LEU A 116 -3.59 -6.35 2.96
N TYR A 117 -3.56 -5.37 2.06
CA TYR A 117 -2.48 -4.39 1.98
C TYR A 117 -2.58 -3.29 3.04
N ARG A 118 -3.77 -2.70 3.26
CA ARG A 118 -3.89 -1.52 4.14
C ARG A 118 -3.54 -1.81 5.60
N PRO A 119 -4.00 -2.92 6.23
CA PRO A 119 -3.60 -3.21 7.60
C PRO A 119 -2.09 -3.51 7.68
N SER A 120 -1.55 -4.24 6.71
CA SER A 120 -0.12 -4.56 6.61
C SER A 120 0.75 -3.30 6.52
N LEU A 121 0.34 -2.32 5.71
CA LEU A 121 1.04 -1.02 5.62
C LEU A 121 0.96 -0.25 6.95
N LYS A 122 -0.21 -0.25 7.61
CA LYS A 122 -0.36 0.40 8.93
C LYS A 122 0.53 -0.24 10.00
N LEU A 123 0.58 -1.57 10.04
CA LEU A 123 1.42 -2.32 10.99
C LEU A 123 2.90 -1.95 10.81
N ILE A 124 3.45 -2.05 9.59
CA ILE A 124 4.86 -1.73 9.37
C ILE A 124 5.18 -0.27 9.63
N SER A 125 4.21 0.64 9.45
CA SER A 125 4.38 2.08 9.69
C SER A 125 4.50 2.44 11.17
N VAL A 126 4.16 1.53 12.10
CA VAL A 126 4.46 1.70 13.53
C VAL A 126 5.97 1.70 13.79
N LEU A 127 6.73 0.99 12.95
CA LEU A 127 8.19 0.96 13.02
C LEU A 127 8.76 2.06 12.11
N PRO A 128 9.62 2.96 12.61
CA PRO A 128 10.26 4.01 11.81
C PRO A 128 11.39 3.45 10.92
N LEU A 129 11.14 2.34 10.22
CA LEU A 129 12.09 1.59 9.42
C LEU A 129 11.72 1.67 7.93
N VAL A 130 12.06 2.80 7.30
CA VAL A 130 11.79 3.08 5.88
C VAL A 130 12.20 1.94 4.94
N PRO A 131 13.37 1.28 5.11
CA PRO A 131 13.75 0.18 4.22
C PRO A 131 12.81 -1.03 4.29
N LEU A 132 12.23 -1.32 5.45
CA LEU A 132 11.27 -2.42 5.59
C LEU A 132 9.92 -2.05 4.99
N ARG A 133 9.43 -0.83 5.26
CA ARG A 133 8.20 -0.31 4.66
C ARG A 133 8.27 -0.34 3.13
N SER A 134 9.38 0.13 2.54
CA SER A 134 9.62 0.07 1.10
C SER A 134 9.59 -1.36 0.54
N ARG A 135 10.11 -2.35 1.29
CA ARG A 135 10.04 -3.77 0.87
C ARG A 135 8.60 -4.29 0.89
N VAL A 136 7.80 -3.94 1.89
CA VAL A 136 6.37 -4.29 1.95
C VAL A 136 5.63 -3.72 0.73
N GLU A 137 5.88 -2.47 0.37
CA GLU A 137 5.28 -1.83 -0.81
C GLU A 137 5.74 -2.47 -2.13
N LYS A 138 7.02 -2.84 -2.25
CA LYS A 138 7.56 -3.60 -3.40
C LYS A 138 6.94 -4.99 -3.51
N LEU A 139 6.67 -5.66 -2.40
CA LEU A 139 5.95 -6.94 -2.39
C LEU A 139 4.50 -6.76 -2.87
N ALA A 140 3.84 -5.69 -2.45
CA ALA A 140 2.50 -5.30 -2.91
C ALA A 140 2.46 -4.78 -4.36
N GLY A 141 3.62 -4.61 -5.01
CA GLY A 141 3.75 -4.39 -6.45
C GLY A 141 4.38 -3.04 -6.86
N LEU A 142 4.82 -2.20 -5.92
CA LEU A 142 5.50 -0.94 -6.24
C LEU A 142 6.76 -1.20 -7.06
N HIS A 143 6.86 -0.56 -8.22
CA HIS A 143 8.09 -0.53 -9.01
C HIS A 143 8.81 0.77 -8.72
N ILE A 144 9.97 0.69 -8.08
CA ILE A 144 10.79 1.85 -7.73
C ILE A 144 12.27 1.54 -7.99
N GLY A 145 12.97 2.49 -8.59
CA GLY A 145 14.41 2.42 -8.83
C GLY A 145 15.22 2.15 -7.56
N LYS A 146 16.38 1.51 -7.71
CA LYS A 146 17.23 1.11 -6.57
C LYS A 146 17.86 2.32 -5.86
N THR A 147 18.06 3.43 -6.55
CA THR A 147 18.66 4.66 -6.01
C THR A 147 17.61 5.70 -5.62
N SER A 148 16.33 5.38 -5.77
CA SER A 148 15.22 6.25 -5.37
C SER A 148 14.89 6.11 -3.89
N LEU A 149 14.43 7.21 -3.31
CA LEU A 149 14.22 7.35 -1.89
C LEU A 149 12.76 7.68 -1.59
N LEU A 150 12.30 7.11 -0.50
CA LEU A 150 10.98 7.33 0.08
C LEU A 150 11.16 8.00 1.43
N ALA A 151 10.31 8.97 1.76
CA ALA A 151 10.32 9.58 3.08
C ALA A 151 9.82 8.63 4.19
N GLY A 152 9.07 7.58 3.82
CA GLY A 152 8.54 6.56 4.73
C GLY A 152 7.21 6.93 5.36
N THR A 153 6.56 8.01 4.89
CA THR A 153 5.27 8.52 5.40
C THR A 153 4.28 8.87 4.29
N GLU A 154 4.70 8.77 3.03
CA GLU A 154 3.82 8.82 1.87
C GLU A 154 2.80 7.66 1.88
N PHE A 155 1.84 7.71 0.98
CA PHE A 155 0.81 6.68 0.86
C PHE A 155 0.60 6.33 -0.61
N PHE A 156 0.95 5.10 -0.98
CA PHE A 156 0.61 4.51 -2.28
C PHE A 156 -0.63 3.65 -2.10
N ASP A 157 -1.76 4.03 -2.70
CA ASP A 157 -2.99 3.25 -2.52
C ASP A 157 -2.94 1.95 -3.35
N GLU A 158 -2.56 2.05 -4.62
CA GLU A 158 -2.29 0.91 -5.51
C GLU A 158 -0.80 0.85 -5.89
N PRO A 159 0.08 0.37 -5.00
CA PRO A 159 1.51 0.28 -5.32
C PRO A 159 1.78 -0.50 -6.62
N TYR A 160 1.00 -1.54 -6.93
CA TYR A 160 1.10 -2.31 -8.18
C TYR A 160 0.84 -1.51 -9.47
N ALA A 161 0.24 -0.32 -9.39
CA ALA A 161 -0.06 0.55 -10.51
C ALA A 161 0.87 1.78 -10.57
N VAL A 162 1.90 1.83 -9.74
CA VAL A 162 2.86 2.95 -9.65
C VAL A 162 4.25 2.50 -10.06
N THR A 163 4.85 3.25 -10.98
CA THR A 163 6.25 3.09 -11.39
C THR A 163 7.04 4.36 -11.11
N ILE A 164 8.18 4.23 -10.45
CA ILE A 164 9.10 5.31 -10.09
C ILE A 164 10.49 4.97 -10.64
N GLY A 165 11.10 5.91 -11.34
CA GLY A 165 12.44 5.81 -11.91
C GLY A 165 13.56 5.73 -10.86
N GLU A 166 14.80 5.90 -11.32
CA GLU A 166 16.02 5.98 -10.51
C GLU A 166 16.30 7.42 -10.03
N HIS A 167 17.00 7.57 -8.91
CA HIS A 167 17.38 8.86 -8.32
C HIS A 167 16.21 9.83 -8.07
N THR A 168 15.02 9.30 -7.82
CA THR A 168 13.82 10.08 -7.54
C THR A 168 13.50 10.05 -6.06
N LEU A 169 13.14 11.20 -5.49
CA LEU A 169 12.72 11.34 -4.10
C LEU A 169 11.21 11.57 -4.03
N ILE A 170 10.52 10.73 -3.26
CA ILE A 170 9.11 10.93 -2.90
C ILE A 170 9.03 11.50 -1.49
N GLY A 171 8.52 12.73 -1.40
CA GLY A 171 8.33 13.45 -0.15
C GLY A 171 7.24 12.83 0.73
N GLY A 172 7.39 13.02 2.04
CA GLY A 172 6.53 12.46 3.06
C GLY A 172 5.11 13.01 3.00
N PHE A 173 4.16 12.20 3.50
CA PHE A 173 2.72 12.50 3.48
C PHE A 173 2.13 12.78 2.09
N SER A 174 2.87 12.50 1.02
CA SER A 174 2.33 12.55 -0.34
C SER A 174 1.36 11.41 -0.54
N THR A 175 0.27 11.65 -1.26
CA THR A 175 -0.75 10.64 -1.55
C THR A 175 -0.72 10.34 -3.04
N ILE A 176 -0.47 9.08 -3.39
CA ILE A 176 -0.42 8.59 -4.77
C ILE A 176 -1.47 7.49 -4.91
N TYR A 177 -2.51 7.74 -5.69
CA TYR A 177 -3.56 6.75 -5.94
C TYR A 177 -3.91 6.72 -7.43
N ALA A 178 -3.95 5.50 -7.97
CA ALA A 178 -4.09 5.21 -9.39
C ALA A 178 -5.54 4.84 -9.76
N HIS A 179 -6.49 4.95 -8.82
CA HIS A 179 -7.91 4.70 -9.09
C HIS A 179 -8.79 5.92 -8.85
N ILE A 180 -9.92 6.00 -9.54
CA ILE A 180 -11.05 6.86 -9.19
C ILE A 180 -12.33 6.02 -9.20
N SER A 181 -13.20 6.28 -8.24
CA SER A 181 -14.47 5.56 -8.06
C SER A 181 -15.63 6.56 -8.04
N ASP A 182 -16.24 6.78 -9.20
CA ASP A 182 -17.44 7.60 -9.34
C ASP A 182 -18.66 6.72 -9.68
N THR A 183 -18.85 6.38 -10.95
CA THR A 183 -19.85 5.43 -11.45
C THR A 183 -19.25 4.05 -11.68
N LYS A 184 -17.95 4.03 -12.00
CA LYS A 184 -17.13 2.82 -12.19
C LYS A 184 -15.82 2.96 -11.43
N LEU A 185 -15.20 1.82 -11.12
CA LEU A 185 -13.83 1.81 -10.64
C LEU A 185 -12.91 1.93 -11.86
N ARG A 186 -12.20 3.05 -11.99
CA ARG A 186 -11.28 3.30 -13.11
C ARG A 186 -9.85 3.33 -12.60
N LEU A 187 -9.04 2.38 -13.04
CA LEU A 187 -7.62 2.29 -12.69
C LEU A 187 -6.75 2.78 -13.85
N LYS A 188 -5.95 3.82 -13.61
CA LYS A 188 -4.98 4.37 -14.56
C LYS A 188 -3.58 4.42 -13.92
N PRO A 189 -2.61 3.65 -14.43
CA PRO A 189 -1.26 3.62 -13.89
C PRO A 189 -0.57 4.98 -13.85
N ILE A 190 0.25 5.19 -12.82
CA ILE A 190 1.04 6.42 -12.63
C ILE A 190 2.50 6.11 -12.94
N ARG A 191 3.18 7.02 -13.66
CA ARG A 191 4.60 6.90 -14.00
C ARG A 191 5.35 8.14 -13.54
N ILE A 192 6.38 7.94 -12.73
CA ILE A 192 7.31 8.98 -12.29
C ILE A 192 8.70 8.64 -12.82
N GLY A 193 9.30 9.58 -13.54
CA GLY A 193 10.59 9.42 -14.18
C GLY A 193 11.78 9.38 -13.21
N ASN A 194 12.96 9.49 -13.80
CA ASN A 194 14.24 9.55 -13.09
C ASN A 194 14.53 10.98 -12.60
N HIS A 195 15.36 11.11 -11.57
CA HIS A 195 15.86 12.41 -11.06
C HIS A 195 14.74 13.39 -10.70
N CYS A 196 13.59 12.89 -10.27
CA CYS A 196 12.47 13.75 -9.89
C CYS A 196 12.49 14.04 -8.39
N PHE A 197 11.95 15.20 -8.02
CA PHE A 197 11.64 15.54 -6.65
C PHE A 197 10.13 15.74 -6.54
N ILE A 198 9.46 14.90 -5.74
CA ILE A 198 8.05 15.03 -5.42
C ILE A 198 7.96 15.60 -4.01
N GLY A 199 7.59 16.88 -3.88
CA GLY A 199 7.55 17.57 -2.60
C GLY A 199 6.57 16.94 -1.61
N ASN A 200 6.82 17.13 -0.31
CA ASN A 200 5.97 16.61 0.76
C ASN A 200 4.51 17.03 0.58
N LYS A 201 3.57 16.19 1.01
CA LYS A 201 2.11 16.44 0.94
C LYS A 201 1.59 16.68 -0.48
N SER A 202 2.30 16.23 -1.51
CA SER A 202 1.79 16.28 -2.88
C SER A 202 0.68 15.25 -3.08
N VAL A 203 -0.27 15.53 -3.96
CA VAL A 203 -1.30 14.57 -4.38
C VAL A 203 -1.10 14.28 -5.86
N ILE A 204 -0.97 13.00 -6.20
CA ILE A 204 -0.80 12.52 -7.58
C ILE A 204 -2.01 11.67 -7.94
N LEU A 205 -2.80 12.15 -8.91
CA LEU A 205 -4.03 11.52 -9.37
C LEU A 205 -3.82 10.44 -10.44
N PRO A 206 -4.85 9.64 -10.76
CA PRO A 206 -4.76 8.57 -11.77
C PRO A 206 -4.26 9.02 -13.14
N GLY A 207 -3.45 8.19 -13.79
CA GLY A 207 -2.98 8.41 -15.16
C GLY A 207 -1.86 9.44 -15.32
N VAL A 208 -1.38 10.02 -14.21
CA VAL A 208 -0.32 11.03 -14.24
C VAL A 208 1.00 10.45 -14.78
N ILE A 209 1.65 11.25 -15.63
CA ILE A 209 3.01 10.99 -16.14
C ILE A 209 3.91 12.14 -15.74
N ILE A 210 4.89 11.86 -14.89
CA ILE A 210 5.95 12.80 -14.52
C ILE A 210 7.21 12.39 -15.29
N GLU A 211 7.64 13.20 -16.26
CA GLU A 211 8.86 12.97 -17.03
C GLU A 211 10.11 13.21 -16.15
N ASN A 212 11.30 12.91 -16.68
CA ASN A 212 12.55 13.00 -15.91
C ASN A 212 12.88 14.43 -15.45
N ASN A 213 13.68 14.57 -14.38
CA ASN A 213 14.17 15.87 -13.88
C ASN A 213 13.03 16.87 -13.55
N VAL A 214 11.87 16.39 -13.12
CA VAL A 214 10.76 17.25 -12.69
C VAL A 214 10.91 17.58 -11.21
N PHE A 215 10.67 18.84 -10.87
CA PHE A 215 10.57 19.29 -9.48
C PHE A 215 9.12 19.69 -9.19
N LEU A 216 8.43 18.91 -8.37
CA LEU A 216 7.07 19.23 -7.90
C LEU A 216 7.16 19.83 -6.50
N GLU A 217 6.72 21.07 -6.35
CA GLU A 217 6.74 21.77 -5.06
C GLU A 217 5.82 21.09 -4.03
N PRO A 218 6.16 21.16 -2.73
CA PRO A 218 5.32 20.59 -1.67
C PRO A 218 3.88 21.09 -1.70
N GLY A 219 2.94 20.20 -1.36
CA GLY A 219 1.50 20.52 -1.32
C GLY A 219 0.81 20.63 -2.69
N SER A 220 1.51 20.32 -3.78
CA SER A 220 0.94 20.42 -5.12
C SER A 220 0.02 19.25 -5.47
N VAL A 221 -0.98 19.51 -6.33
CA VAL A 221 -1.93 18.49 -6.80
C VAL A 221 -1.80 18.31 -8.30
N VAL A 222 -1.30 17.15 -8.72
CA VAL A 222 -1.18 16.80 -10.14
C VAL A 222 -2.47 16.11 -10.56
N LYS A 223 -3.24 16.75 -11.46
CA LYS A 223 -4.58 16.30 -11.84
C LYS A 223 -4.54 15.06 -12.74
N GLU A 224 -5.68 14.38 -12.88
CA GLU A 224 -5.82 13.19 -13.72
C GLU A 224 -5.26 13.41 -15.14
N ASP A 225 -4.58 12.39 -15.66
CA ASP A 225 -3.97 12.35 -17.00
C ASP A 225 -2.98 13.50 -17.30
N GLN A 226 -2.58 14.28 -16.30
CA GLN A 226 -1.64 15.37 -16.48
C GLN A 226 -0.22 14.83 -16.74
N VAL A 227 0.46 15.43 -17.72
CA VAL A 227 1.86 15.16 -18.03
C VAL A 227 2.74 16.31 -17.54
N LEU A 228 3.60 16.05 -16.56
CA LEU A 228 4.63 17.00 -16.12
C LEU A 228 5.87 16.83 -16.99
N LYS A 229 6.16 17.86 -17.79
CA LYS A 229 7.26 17.89 -18.76
C LYS A 229 8.65 17.94 -18.15
N LYS A 230 9.58 17.24 -18.80
CA LYS A 230 10.97 17.05 -18.39
C LYS A 230 11.66 18.37 -18.06
N GLY A 231 12.41 18.39 -16.95
CA GLY A 231 13.25 19.55 -16.58
C GLY A 231 12.47 20.79 -16.16
N LYS A 232 11.18 20.66 -15.87
CA LYS A 232 10.31 21.76 -15.43
C LYS A 232 10.00 21.65 -13.94
N ARG A 233 9.65 22.79 -13.36
CA ARG A 233 9.16 22.91 -11.99
C ARG A 233 7.66 23.19 -12.00
N TYR A 234 6.93 22.53 -11.11
CA TYR A 234 5.47 22.66 -10.98
C TYR A 234 5.07 22.97 -9.54
N ALA A 235 4.03 23.79 -9.38
CA ALA A 235 3.45 24.12 -8.08
C ALA A 235 1.93 24.36 -8.17
N GLY A 236 1.22 24.18 -7.06
CA GLY A 236 -0.18 24.60 -6.91
C GLY A 236 -1.20 23.47 -6.95
N ASN A 237 -2.47 23.84 -6.85
CA ASN A 237 -3.63 22.95 -6.93
C ASN A 237 -4.68 23.56 -7.88
N PRO A 238 -4.74 23.13 -9.16
CA PRO A 238 -3.88 22.12 -9.78
C PRO A 238 -2.44 22.61 -9.98
N ALA A 239 -1.51 21.66 -10.14
CA ALA A 239 -0.10 21.96 -10.35
C ALA A 239 0.15 22.53 -11.75
N GLU A 240 0.74 23.72 -11.82
CA GLU A 240 1.10 24.42 -13.05
C GLU A 240 2.59 24.72 -13.11
N ILE A 241 3.13 24.96 -14.32
CA ILE A 241 4.54 25.29 -14.50
C ILE A 241 4.82 26.62 -13.82
N ILE A 242 5.87 26.67 -13.01
CA ILE A 242 6.39 27.92 -12.45
C ILE A 242 7.74 28.25 -13.09
N ASN A 243 7.93 29.52 -13.42
CA ASN A 243 9.21 30.05 -13.87
C ASN A 243 9.99 30.48 -12.63
N SER A 244 11.07 29.74 -12.33
CA SER A 244 12.07 30.13 -11.33
C SER A 244 13.23 30.87 -12.00
#